data_AF-A0A6A3V6Z1-F1
#
_entry.id   AF-A0A6A3V6Z1-F1
#
_cell.length_a   1.000
_cell.length_b   1.000
_cell.length_c   1.000
_cell.angle_alpha   90.00
_cell.angle_beta   90.00
_cell.angle_gamma   90.00
#
_symmetry.space_group_name_H-M   'P 1'
#
loop_
_entity.id
_entity.type
_entity.pdbx_description
1 polymer ?
#
loop_
_entity_poly.entity_id
_entity_poly.type
_entity_poly.pdbx_seq_one_letter_code
_entity_poly.pdbx_strand_id
1 'polypeptide(L)' 'MPELLQVATADHIEERARRRARNRAGRYVIEHEVEYTTRPGMPTGRRWLTAAEFETLLDAGKIADDLTSGDGV' A
#
# COMPACT_ATOMS: atom_id res chain seq x y z
N MET A 1 -7.37 10.96 -13.16
CA MET A 1 -6.11 10.20 -13.13
C MET A 1 -6.35 8.95 -12.30
N PRO A 2 -6.03 7.73 -12.78
CA PRO A 2 -6.24 6.53 -11.98
C PRO A 2 -5.41 6.67 -10.70
N GLU A 3 -6.06 6.55 -9.54
CA GLU A 3 -5.49 6.99 -8.27
C GLU A 3 -4.29 6.14 -7.82
N LEU A 4 -4.16 4.91 -8.33
CA LEU A 4 -2.94 4.08 -8.19
C LEU A 4 -1.70 4.77 -8.76
N LEU A 5 -1.85 5.57 -9.82
CA LEU A 5 -0.77 6.32 -10.43
C LEU A 5 -0.18 7.38 -9.48
N GLN A 6 -1.00 7.93 -8.58
CA GLN A 6 -0.52 8.90 -7.59
C GLN A 6 0.37 8.22 -6.54
N VAL A 7 -0.03 7.03 -6.09
CA VAL A 7 0.75 6.21 -5.17
C VAL A 7 2.04 5.75 -5.85
N ALA A 8 1.98 5.27 -7.09
CA ALA A 8 3.16 4.84 -7.85
C ALA A 8 4.15 5.98 -8.17
N THR A 9 3.65 7.22 -8.26
CA THR A 9 4.45 8.46 -8.43
C THR A 9 5.02 8.95 -7.11
N ALA A 10 4.59 8.41 -5.97
CA ALA A 10 5.08 8.86 -4.67
C ALA A 10 6.59 8.60 -4.53
N ASP A 11 7.25 9.54 -3.87
CA ASP A 11 8.68 9.46 -3.57
C ASP A 11 8.93 8.45 -2.45
N HIS A 12 7.98 8.36 -1.51
CA HIS A 12 8.03 7.46 -0.37
C HIS A 12 6.66 6.81 -0.13
N ILE A 13 6.64 5.50 0.08
CA ILE A 13 5.44 4.70 0.35
C ILE A 13 5.75 3.71 1.48
N GLU A 14 4.90 3.68 2.49
CA GLU A 14 5.01 2.77 3.63
C GLU A 14 3.70 2.02 3.85
N GLU A 15 3.78 0.73 4.15
CA GLU A 15 2.64 -0.03 4.63
C GLU A 15 2.30 0.40 6.08
N ARG A 16 1.02 0.70 6.34
CA ARG A 16 0.54 1.10 7.67
C ARG A 16 -0.38 0.08 8.32
N ALA A 17 -1.16 -0.66 7.53
CA ALA A 17 -2.13 -1.61 8.05
C ALA A 17 -2.52 -2.68 7.03
N ARG A 18 -3.08 -3.78 7.52
CA ARG A 18 -3.68 -4.86 6.71
C ARG A 18 -5.11 -5.09 7.17
N ARG A 19 -6.05 -5.26 6.23
CA ARG A 19 -7.44 -5.61 6.57
C ARG A 19 -8.03 -6.63 5.61
N ARG A 20 -9.00 -7.40 6.10
CA ARG A 20 -9.86 -8.23 5.25
C ARG A 20 -11.08 -7.43 4.84
N ALA A 21 -11.21 -7.12 3.55
CA ALA A 21 -12.36 -6.44 2.99
C ALA A 21 -13.16 -7.39 2.08
N ARG A 22 -14.48 -7.21 2.04
CA ARG A 22 -15.33 -7.96 1.11
C ARG A 22 -15.34 -7.22 -0.23
N ASN A 23 -14.81 -7.84 -1.27
CA ASN A 23 -14.81 -7.26 -2.59
C ASN A 23 -16.24 -7.28 -3.21
N ARG A 24 -16.41 -6.60 -4.35
CA ARG A 24 -17.69 -6.55 -5.08
C ARG A 24 -18.20 -7.93 -5.52
N ALA A 25 -17.31 -8.90 -5.68
CA ALA A 25 -17.64 -10.30 -5.98
C ALA A 25 -18.06 -11.11 -4.73
N GLY A 26 -18.15 -10.47 -3.56
CA GLY A 26 -18.57 -11.09 -2.31
C GLY A 26 -17.51 -11.93 -1.62
N ARG A 27 -16.26 -11.93 -2.11
CA ARG A 27 -15.12 -12.67 -1.54
C ARG A 27 -14.35 -11.78 -0.57
N TYR A 28 -13.82 -12.38 0.50
CA TYR A 28 -12.88 -11.70 1.37
C TYR A 28 -11.50 -11.67 0.72
N VAL A 29 -10.95 -10.47 0.59
CA VAL A 29 -9.60 -10.21 0.09
C VAL A 29 -8.82 -9.43 1.14
N ILE A 30 -7.50 -9.57 1.11
CA ILE A 30 -6.61 -8.73 1.92
C ILE A 30 -6.37 -7.42 1.16
N GLU A 31 -6.56 -6.32 1.86
CA GLU A 31 -6.16 -4.99 1.43
C GLU A 31 -5.05 -4.48 2.35
N HIS A 32 -4.15 -3.70 1.76
CA HIS A 32 -3.00 -3.11 2.41
C HIS A 32 -3.17 -1.60 2.44
N GLU A 33 -3.21 -1.00 3.62
CA GLU A 33 -3.18 0.44 3.76
C GLU A 33 -1.75 0.91 3.58
N VAL A 34 -1.55 1.80 2.62
CA VAL A 34 -0.29 2.49 2.41
C VAL A 34 -0.45 3.96 2.74
N GLU A 35 0.54 4.50 3.42
CA GLU A 35 0.76 5.94 3.52
C GLU A 35 1.82 6.33 2.50
N TYR A 36 1.56 7.36 1.71
CA TYR A 36 2.44 7.78 0.64
C TYR A 36 2.65 9.29 0.65
N THR A 37 3.88 9.70 0.35
CA THR A 37 4.30 11.09 0.22
C THR A 37 4.77 11.33 -1.21
N THR A 38 4.12 12.27 -1.89
CA THR A 38 4.52 12.64 -3.25
C THR A 38 5.72 13.55 -3.30
N ARG A 39 5.95 14.37 -2.25
CA ARG A 39 7.11 15.27 -2.09
C ARG A 39 7.40 15.56 -0.62
N PRO A 40 8.67 15.74 -0.21
CA PRO A 40 9.00 16.18 1.14
C PRO A 40 8.31 17.52 1.45
N GLY A 41 7.57 17.57 2.57
CA GLY A 41 6.80 18.73 3.00
C GLY A 41 5.35 18.78 2.48
N MET A 42 4.89 17.82 1.69
CA MET A 42 3.49 17.69 1.27
C MET A 42 2.73 16.75 2.22
N PRO A 43 1.41 16.96 2.46
CA PRO A 43 0.63 16.05 3.28
C PRO A 43 0.69 14.62 2.74
N THR A 44 0.90 13.68 3.65
CA THR A 44 0.80 12.24 3.39
C THR A 44 -0.64 11.88 3.02
N GLY A 45 -0.78 11.08 1.97
CA GLY A 45 -2.05 10.43 1.63
C GLY A 45 -2.11 9.03 2.22
N ARG A 46 -3.30 8.56 2.60
CA ARG A 46 -3.53 7.16 2.99
C ARG A 46 -4.48 6.48 2.02
N ARG A 47 -4.18 5.25 1.64
CA ARG A 47 -5.02 4.49 0.71
C ARG A 47 -4.95 3.01 0.98
N TRP A 48 -6.09 2.34 0.87
CA TRP A 48 -6.16 0.88 0.81
C TRP A 48 -5.92 0.40 -0.63
N LEU A 49 -4.90 -0.43 -0.81
CA LEU A 49 -4.57 -1.12 -2.04
C LEU A 49 -5.03 -2.57 -1.95
N THR A 50 -5.43 -3.14 -3.09
CA THR A 50 -5.59 -4.60 -3.18
C THR A 50 -4.24 -5.29 -3.07
N ALA A 51 -4.23 -6.57 -2.68
CA ALA A 51 -3.00 -7.38 -2.65
C ALA A 51 -2.20 -7.28 -3.96
N ALA A 52 -2.86 -7.37 -5.12
CA ALA A 52 -2.18 -7.28 -6.42
C ALA A 52 -1.52 -5.91 -6.69
N GLU A 53 -2.19 -4.81 -6.31
CA GLU A 53 -1.63 -3.47 -6.44
C GLU A 53 -0.44 -3.26 -5.50
N PHE A 54 -0.55 -3.77 -4.26
CA PHE A 54 0.52 -3.73 -3.28
C PHE A 54 1.74 -4.53 -3.76
N GLU A 55 1.54 -5.78 -4.19
CA GLU A 55 2.60 -6.63 -4.74
C GLU A 55 3.28 -6.00 -5.95
N THR A 56 2.53 -5.32 -6.83
CA THR A 56 3.11 -4.61 -7.98
C THR A 56 4.06 -3.48 -7.55
N LEU A 57 3.68 -2.71 -6.52
CA LEU A 57 4.52 -1.63 -5.99
C LEU A 57 5.70 -2.17 -5.17
N LEU A 58 5.51 -3.29 -4.47
CA LEU A 58 6.56 -3.98 -3.73
C LEU A 58 7.62 -4.55 -4.68
N ASP A 59 7.19 -5.23 -5.75
CA ASP A 59 8.08 -5.76 -6.81
C ASP A 59 8.85 -4.63 -7.52
N ALA A 60 8.22 -3.49 -7.74
CA ALA A 60 8.87 -2.29 -8.26
C ALA A 60 9.84 -1.62 -7.26
N GLY A 61 9.98 -2.14 -6.03
CA GLY A 61 10.83 -1.59 -4.97
C GLY A 61 10.38 -0.23 -4.47
N LYS A 62 9.09 0.09 -4.60
CA LYS A 62 8.53 1.41 -4.24
C LYS A 62 8.02 1.48 -2.80
N ILE A 63 7.72 0.34 -2.20
CA ILE A 63 7.25 0.26 -0.82
C ILE A 63 8.44 -0.04 0.08
N ALA A 64 8.68 0.82 1.06
CA ALA A 64 9.57 0.52 2.17
C ALA A 64 8.88 -0.52 3.06
N ASP A 65 9.43 -1.73 3.09
CA ASP A 65 8.95 -2.82 3.94
C ASP A 65 9.40 -2.56 5.39
N ASP A 66 8.66 -1.73 6.11
CA ASP A 66 8.84 -1.57 7.57
C ASP A 66 8.29 -2.78 8.35
N LEU A 67 7.59 -3.69 7.67
CA LEU A 67 7.15 -4.98 8.21
C LEU A 67 8.26 -6.05 8.11
N THR A 68 9.48 -5.68 8.48
CA THR A 68 10.50 -6.67 8.84
C THR A 68 9.98 -7.52 10.01
N SER A 69 9.67 -8.78 9.69
CA SER A 69 9.64 -9.95 10.57
C SER A 69 9.13 -9.75 12.00
N GLY A 70 7.84 -10.00 12.19
CA GLY A 70 7.23 -10.20 13.49
C GLY A 70 6.47 -11.53 13.60
N ASP A 71 6.98 -12.62 13.01
CA ASP A 71 6.53 -13.98 13.33
C ASP A 71 7.75 -14.90 13.32
N GLY A 72 8.27 -15.18 14.53
CA GLY A 72 9.48 -15.97 14.70
C GLY A 72 10.11 -15.86 16.08
N VAL A 73 9.36 -16.16 17.16
CA VAL A 73 9.76 -16.99 18.32
C VAL A 73 8.54 -17.35 19.17
#